data_AF-A0A2M9ZHU9-F1
#
_entry.id   AF-A0A2M9ZHU9-F1
#
_cell.length_a   1.000
_cell.length_b   1.000
_cell.length_c   1.000
_cell.angle_alpha   90.00
_cell.angle_beta   90.00
_cell.angle_gamma   90.00
#
_symmetry.space_group_name_H-M   'P 1'
#
loop_
_entity.id
_entity.type
_entity.pdbx_description
1 polymer ?
#
loop_
_entity_poly.entity_id
_entity_poly.type
_entity_poly.pdbx_seq_one_letter_code
_entity_poly.pdbx_strand_id
1 'polypeptide(L)'
;AVLEALENTGAFTDEMAKLKFFQGLPTADRTEAATLQKWNEAKANTANIKEAQVLFRDLKSTLENLDRSGQPMYTAMDGIEASLAKYEGLKTKLASADYTLSSDLTNGMESLKEYAWTAHKGNLTQAFLASSQENVSLDEFLAAVKAGKYVLPGQNGGRVERSSKFLGQNLTDAQVADLKDSLKVYADQIKLTNSNLGANLDAILTVTDPQIRETLKAQALALNYDRIQTSLAQGTLVNVNALQPELKEYGIVSNYQAFLSSNKNWNASSEADRTSAKNEYLLRVGNGNSEDTILADYLANYANRNSAYYLKTESLQQRDALAAYYNDTTANTLKADDLTALTNWLKDKKYEPSLVTSLNKSVRMETILSGYVGETEEEYFTYLGSKLNGGITDSEKEGLILAKEGLYDPFSSMNPFRTASADQFLKSFAYKTGFSDFVTKLGSEDLSFTKKSIEANRTEQNQKFAYDIVKKNVIVESYLSYINIGPKGQLEPSDDQKITDRLKELEFQAEQRLGNFLGLVEGYKSVAFDPDKEEANPSIRRALRDFKDTGYEIKDTVYTKNASGDYAFKGGLDNLYGIIENYVDNNLPGRSAVSDPYAETTQAKGSMTGSADSIITSGKSIGILTGIANTYID
;
A
#
# COMPACT_ATOMS: atom_id res chain seq x y z
N ALA A 1 -24.16 44.87 4.69
CA ALA A 1 -23.17 45.95 4.95
C ALA A 1 -21.72 45.44 4.93
N VAL A 2 -21.12 44.96 6.03
CA VAL A 2 -19.69 44.56 6.07
C VAL A 2 -19.42 43.24 5.31
N LEU A 3 -20.21 42.18 5.53
CA LEU A 3 -20.13 40.90 4.78
C LEU A 3 -20.43 41.08 3.28
N GLU A 4 -21.38 41.95 2.95
CA GLU A 4 -21.75 42.32 1.58
C GLU A 4 -20.66 43.17 0.90
N ALA A 5 -19.91 43.96 1.68
CA ALA A 5 -18.70 44.63 1.19
C ALA A 5 -17.54 43.65 0.99
N LEU A 6 -17.43 42.58 1.80
CA LEU A 6 -16.42 41.53 1.68
C LEU A 6 -16.61 40.67 0.42
N GLU A 7 -17.83 40.19 0.16
CA GLU A 7 -18.15 39.44 -1.06
C GLU A 7 -17.89 40.28 -2.32
N ASN A 8 -18.18 41.59 -2.26
CA ASN A 8 -17.86 42.52 -3.34
C ASN A 8 -16.35 42.77 -3.49
N THR A 9 -15.58 42.80 -2.40
CA THR A 9 -14.11 43.06 -2.45
C THR A 9 -13.32 41.89 -3.05
N GLY A 10 -13.77 40.65 -2.82
CA GLY A 10 -13.20 39.46 -3.48
C GLY A 10 -13.37 39.52 -5.00
N ALA A 11 -14.55 39.93 -5.48
CA ALA A 11 -14.82 40.06 -6.92
C ALA A 11 -13.92 41.11 -7.60
N PHE A 12 -13.69 42.27 -6.96
CA PHE A 12 -12.79 43.31 -7.47
C PHE A 12 -11.32 42.86 -7.53
N THR A 13 -10.86 42.14 -6.51
CA THR A 13 -9.49 41.65 -6.42
C THR A 13 -9.20 40.59 -7.48
N ASP A 14 -10.15 39.69 -7.71
CA ASP A 14 -10.07 38.66 -8.75
C ASP A 14 -10.11 39.27 -10.16
N GLU A 15 -10.97 40.27 -10.40
CA GLU A 15 -11.04 41.00 -11.67
C GLU A 15 -9.72 41.73 -11.95
N MET A 16 -9.17 42.46 -10.96
CA MET A 16 -7.88 43.14 -11.08
C MET A 16 -6.72 42.17 -11.36
N ALA A 17 -6.66 41.03 -10.66
CA ALA A 17 -5.63 40.03 -10.85
C ALA A 17 -5.69 39.40 -12.26
N LYS A 18 -6.90 39.10 -12.75
CA LYS A 18 -7.15 38.56 -14.09
C LYS A 18 -6.80 39.56 -15.20
N LEU A 19 -7.15 40.83 -15.02
CA LEU A 19 -6.81 41.91 -15.95
C LEU A 19 -5.30 42.16 -16.00
N LYS A 20 -4.62 42.20 -14.84
CA LYS A 20 -3.15 42.31 -14.76
C LYS A 20 -2.45 41.11 -15.39
N PHE A 21 -2.98 39.89 -15.18
CA PHE A 21 -2.47 38.69 -15.84
C PHE A 21 -2.54 38.82 -17.36
N PHE A 22 -3.70 39.22 -17.91
CA PHE A 22 -3.84 39.44 -19.36
C PHE A 22 -2.90 40.53 -19.88
N GLN A 23 -2.77 41.64 -19.16
CA GLN A 23 -1.85 42.72 -19.49
C GLN A 23 -0.38 42.28 -19.46
N GLY A 24 -0.03 41.31 -18.61
CA GLY A 24 1.29 40.70 -18.54
C GLY A 24 1.60 39.73 -19.68
N LEU A 25 0.60 39.25 -20.44
CA LEU A 25 0.85 38.38 -21.58
C LEU A 25 1.54 39.17 -22.71
N PRO A 26 2.59 38.62 -23.36
CA PRO A 26 3.18 39.22 -24.56
C PRO A 26 2.12 39.44 -25.63
N THR A 27 2.14 40.57 -26.31
CA THR A 27 1.12 40.90 -27.33
C THR A 27 1.02 39.84 -28.43
N ALA A 28 2.14 39.20 -28.79
CA ALA A 28 2.18 38.10 -29.76
C ALA A 28 1.40 36.84 -29.32
N ASP A 29 1.25 36.63 -28.01
CA ASP A 29 0.55 35.48 -27.43
C ASP A 29 -0.95 35.73 -27.23
N ARG A 30 -1.43 36.96 -27.45
CA ARG A 30 -2.85 37.36 -27.27
C ARG A 30 -3.67 37.06 -28.52
N THR A 31 -3.49 35.88 -29.08
CA THR A 31 -4.28 35.37 -30.21
C THR A 31 -5.25 34.31 -29.73
N GLU A 32 -6.36 34.10 -30.47
CA GLU A 32 -7.35 33.08 -30.09
C GLU A 32 -6.71 31.70 -30.01
N ALA A 33 -5.85 31.35 -30.98
CA ALA A 33 -5.17 30.06 -31.02
C ALA A 33 -4.24 29.85 -29.80
N ALA A 34 -3.39 30.84 -29.48
CA ALA A 34 -2.44 30.72 -28.39
C ALA A 34 -3.13 30.70 -27.01
N THR A 35 -4.13 31.56 -26.80
CA THR A 35 -4.88 31.60 -25.53
C THR A 35 -5.76 30.36 -25.33
N LEU A 36 -6.36 29.82 -26.40
CA LEU A 36 -7.10 28.56 -26.34
C LEU A 36 -6.18 27.38 -25.99
N GLN A 37 -4.99 27.33 -26.60
CA GLN A 37 -4.00 26.30 -26.29
C GLN A 37 -3.59 26.36 -24.81
N LYS A 38 -3.17 27.54 -24.32
CA LYS A 38 -2.77 27.74 -22.92
C LYS A 38 -3.90 27.45 -21.94
N TRP A 39 -5.15 27.78 -22.29
CA TRP A 39 -6.31 27.40 -21.47
C TRP A 39 -6.53 25.89 -21.44
N ASN A 40 -6.45 25.20 -22.58
CA ASN A 40 -6.59 23.74 -22.62
C ASN A 40 -5.49 23.03 -21.83
N GLU A 41 -4.24 23.51 -21.91
CA GLU A 41 -3.11 23.01 -21.13
C GLU A 41 -3.35 23.22 -19.62
N ALA A 42 -3.74 24.43 -19.21
CA ALA A 42 -4.04 24.72 -17.81
C ALA A 42 -5.22 23.90 -17.27
N LYS A 43 -6.28 23.74 -18.07
CA LYS A 43 -7.45 22.91 -17.73
C LYS A 43 -7.06 21.43 -17.57
N ALA A 44 -6.23 20.91 -18.47
CA ALA A 44 -5.72 19.54 -18.36
C ALA A 44 -4.87 19.38 -17.08
N ASN A 45 -4.01 20.35 -16.77
CA ASN A 45 -3.21 20.33 -15.55
C ASN A 45 -4.07 20.32 -14.27
N THR A 46 -5.05 21.23 -14.16
CA THR A 46 -5.99 21.24 -13.01
C THR A 46 -6.70 19.91 -12.85
N ALA A 47 -7.16 19.31 -13.95
CA ALA A 47 -7.82 18.00 -13.91
C ALA A 47 -6.87 16.91 -13.41
N ASN A 48 -5.64 16.85 -13.93
CA ASN A 48 -4.63 15.86 -13.53
C ASN A 48 -4.26 15.97 -12.05
N ILE A 49 -4.06 17.19 -11.52
CA ILE A 49 -3.74 17.43 -10.11
C ILE A 49 -4.89 16.98 -9.20
N LYS A 50 -6.14 17.30 -9.55
CA LYS A 50 -7.32 16.87 -8.79
C LYS A 50 -7.50 15.36 -8.82
N GLU A 51 -7.29 14.74 -9.97
CA GLU A 51 -7.37 13.27 -10.12
C GLU A 51 -6.30 12.58 -9.27
N ALA A 52 -5.06 13.10 -9.27
CA ALA A 52 -3.98 12.60 -8.44
C ALA A 52 -4.27 12.76 -6.94
N GLN A 53 -4.80 13.91 -6.52
CA GLN A 53 -5.19 14.15 -5.14
C GLN A 53 -6.22 13.12 -4.65
N VAL A 54 -7.28 12.89 -5.45
CA VAL A 54 -8.32 11.89 -5.12
C VAL A 54 -7.70 10.50 -5.04
N LEU A 55 -6.86 10.13 -6.01
CA LEU A 55 -6.17 8.84 -6.02
C LEU A 55 -5.38 8.59 -4.72
N PHE A 56 -4.55 9.54 -4.31
CA PHE A 56 -3.71 9.37 -3.13
C PHE A 56 -4.51 9.35 -1.83
N ARG A 57 -5.60 10.13 -1.75
CA ARG A 57 -6.53 10.11 -0.61
C ARG A 57 -7.26 8.78 -0.50
N ASP A 58 -7.75 8.26 -1.62
CA ASP A 58 -8.44 6.96 -1.66
C ASP A 58 -7.47 5.83 -1.27
N LEU A 59 -6.24 5.84 -1.83
CA LEU A 59 -5.22 4.86 -1.50
C LEU A 59 -4.84 4.89 -0.01
N LYS A 60 -4.66 6.09 0.56
CA LYS A 60 -4.41 6.28 2.00
C LYS A 60 -5.53 5.65 2.82
N SER A 61 -6.79 5.93 2.48
CA SER A 61 -7.96 5.37 3.16
C SER A 61 -7.99 3.84 3.10
N THR A 62 -7.72 3.26 1.93
CA THR A 62 -7.63 1.80 1.76
C THR A 62 -6.56 1.19 2.66
N LEU A 63 -5.34 1.74 2.66
CA LEU A 63 -4.23 1.23 3.44
C LEU A 63 -4.46 1.40 4.96
N GLU A 64 -5.01 2.54 5.40
CA GLU A 64 -5.37 2.76 6.81
C GLU A 64 -6.46 1.80 7.30
N ASN A 65 -7.44 1.49 6.46
CA ASN A 65 -8.52 0.59 6.84
C ASN A 65 -8.02 -0.86 6.97
N LEU A 66 -7.08 -1.28 6.10
CA LEU A 66 -6.42 -2.57 6.22
C LEU A 66 -5.63 -2.67 7.53
N ASP A 67 -4.85 -1.64 7.85
CA ASP A 67 -4.06 -1.58 9.09
C ASP A 67 -4.96 -1.61 10.33
N ARG A 68 -5.98 -0.74 10.39
CA ARG A 68 -6.95 -0.70 11.51
C ARG A 68 -7.73 -2.01 11.69
N SER A 69 -8.04 -2.71 10.61
CA SER A 69 -8.78 -3.97 10.66
C SER A 69 -7.88 -5.19 10.87
N GLY A 70 -6.56 -5.01 10.84
CA GLY A 70 -5.59 -6.10 10.90
C GLY A 70 -5.73 -7.09 9.74
N GLN A 71 -6.37 -6.68 8.63
CA GLN A 71 -6.60 -7.55 7.49
C GLN A 71 -5.37 -7.62 6.57
N PRO A 72 -5.11 -8.78 5.94
CA PRO A 72 -4.04 -8.91 4.96
C PRO A 72 -4.26 -7.98 3.76
N MET A 73 -3.21 -7.35 3.26
CA MET A 73 -3.32 -6.38 2.16
C MET A 73 -3.89 -6.99 0.87
N TYR A 74 -3.73 -8.31 0.67
CA TYR A 74 -4.34 -9.05 -0.44
C TYR A 74 -5.87 -8.89 -0.50
N THR A 75 -6.57 -8.66 0.61
CA THR A 75 -8.05 -8.52 0.61
C THR A 75 -8.54 -7.29 -0.14
N ALA A 76 -7.68 -6.28 -0.33
CA ALA A 76 -7.98 -5.07 -1.10
C ALA A 76 -7.14 -4.96 -2.38
N MET A 77 -6.54 -6.06 -2.85
CA MET A 77 -5.59 -6.03 -3.98
C MET A 77 -6.21 -5.46 -5.25
N ASP A 78 -7.47 -5.79 -5.57
CA ASP A 78 -8.16 -5.24 -6.74
C ASP A 78 -8.21 -3.70 -6.71
N GLY A 79 -8.45 -3.11 -5.53
CA GLY A 79 -8.46 -1.66 -5.33
C GLY A 79 -7.05 -1.04 -5.39
N ILE A 80 -6.06 -1.76 -4.86
CA ILE A 80 -4.64 -1.36 -4.91
C ILE A 80 -4.14 -1.36 -6.36
N GLU A 81 -4.39 -2.43 -7.12
CA GLU A 81 -4.02 -2.53 -8.52
C GLU A 81 -4.70 -1.47 -9.38
N ALA A 82 -5.99 -1.19 -9.14
CA ALA A 82 -6.69 -0.10 -9.81
C ALA A 82 -6.04 1.27 -9.52
N SER A 83 -5.60 1.49 -8.28
CA SER A 83 -4.92 2.72 -7.88
C SER A 83 -3.54 2.85 -8.52
N LEU A 84 -2.77 1.77 -8.53
CA LEU A 84 -1.46 1.71 -9.20
C LEU A 84 -1.59 1.94 -10.71
N ALA A 85 -2.60 1.36 -11.37
CA ALA A 85 -2.84 1.57 -12.79
C ALA A 85 -3.17 3.04 -13.12
N LYS A 86 -4.00 3.69 -12.28
CA LYS A 86 -4.27 5.13 -12.40
C LYS A 86 -3.02 5.97 -12.18
N TYR A 87 -2.20 5.60 -11.19
CA TYR A 87 -0.93 6.28 -10.90
C TYR A 87 0.02 6.26 -12.10
N GLU A 88 0.22 5.11 -12.76
CA GLU A 88 1.09 5.02 -13.94
C GLU A 88 0.64 5.97 -15.07
N GLY A 89 -0.68 6.10 -15.26
CA GLY A 89 -1.26 7.06 -16.21
C GLY A 89 -1.09 8.53 -15.79
N LEU A 90 -1.10 8.83 -14.48
CA LEU A 90 -0.99 10.19 -13.95
C LEU A 90 0.46 10.66 -13.79
N LYS A 91 1.38 9.77 -13.43
CA LYS A 91 2.81 10.08 -13.19
C LYS A 91 3.43 10.81 -14.38
N THR A 92 3.16 10.32 -15.60
CA THR A 92 3.65 10.94 -16.84
C THR A 92 3.01 12.29 -17.11
N LYS A 93 1.70 12.44 -16.84
CA LYS A 93 0.97 13.70 -17.03
C LYS A 93 1.38 14.78 -16.02
N LEU A 94 1.60 14.41 -14.77
CA LEU A 94 2.06 15.33 -13.71
C LEU A 94 3.47 15.84 -13.99
N ALA A 95 4.38 14.95 -14.41
CA ALA A 95 5.74 15.32 -14.78
C ALA A 95 5.80 16.35 -15.92
N SER A 96 4.82 16.35 -16.83
CA SER A 96 4.74 17.31 -17.95
C SER A 96 4.24 18.71 -17.56
N ALA A 97 3.76 18.90 -16.32
CA ALA A 97 3.04 20.11 -15.91
C ALA A 97 3.77 20.93 -14.81
N ASP A 98 5.10 20.89 -14.78
CA ASP A 98 5.97 21.53 -13.77
C ASP A 98 5.66 21.11 -12.32
N TYR A 99 4.99 19.96 -12.13
CA TYR A 99 4.73 19.37 -10.83
C TYR A 99 5.55 18.08 -10.67
N THR A 100 6.49 18.11 -9.73
CA THR A 100 7.32 16.95 -9.40
C THR A 100 6.77 16.28 -8.15
N LEU A 101 6.42 15.00 -8.27
CA LEU A 101 6.08 14.17 -7.11
C LEU A 101 7.31 14.05 -6.20
N SER A 102 7.09 14.03 -4.89
CA SER A 102 8.17 13.75 -3.96
C SER A 102 8.78 12.37 -4.19
N SER A 103 10.08 12.25 -3.89
CA SER A 103 10.79 10.97 -3.95
C SER A 103 10.15 9.93 -3.04
N ASP A 104 9.68 10.36 -1.86
CA ASP A 104 9.04 9.49 -0.87
C ASP A 104 7.74 8.88 -1.43
N LEU A 105 6.91 9.70 -2.07
CA LEU A 105 5.66 9.23 -2.67
C LEU A 105 5.95 8.30 -3.86
N THR A 106 6.94 8.65 -4.69
CA THR A 106 7.35 7.81 -5.82
C THR A 106 7.88 6.46 -5.34
N ASN A 107 8.78 6.44 -4.36
CA ASN A 107 9.34 5.21 -3.79
C ASN A 107 8.26 4.35 -3.13
N GLY A 108 7.34 4.96 -2.37
CA GLY A 108 6.23 4.23 -1.75
C GLY A 108 5.29 3.58 -2.76
N MET A 109 5.01 4.26 -3.88
CA MET A 109 4.22 3.70 -4.98
C MET A 109 4.95 2.55 -5.69
N GLU A 110 6.26 2.65 -5.92
CA GLU A 110 7.05 1.54 -6.49
C GLU A 110 7.09 0.33 -5.55
N SER A 111 7.30 0.53 -4.23
CA SER A 111 7.23 -0.55 -3.25
C SER A 111 5.86 -1.23 -3.23
N LEU A 112 4.78 -0.45 -3.32
CA LEU A 112 3.42 -0.99 -3.38
C LEU A 112 3.18 -1.78 -4.68
N LYS A 113 3.75 -1.32 -5.78
CA LYS A 113 3.72 -2.03 -7.08
C LYS A 113 4.49 -3.33 -7.05
N GLU A 114 5.66 -3.38 -6.42
CA GLU A 114 6.44 -4.61 -6.21
C GLU A 114 5.66 -5.63 -5.37
N TYR A 115 4.97 -5.15 -4.33
CA TYR A 115 4.08 -5.98 -3.53
C TYR A 115 2.90 -6.53 -4.35
N ALA A 116 2.20 -5.68 -5.10
CA ALA A 116 1.10 -6.08 -5.98
C ALA A 116 1.58 -7.08 -7.04
N TRP A 117 2.76 -6.87 -7.62
CA TRP A 117 3.36 -7.80 -8.55
C TRP A 117 3.61 -9.18 -7.92
N THR A 118 4.11 -9.21 -6.68
CA THR A 118 4.32 -10.46 -5.94
C THR A 118 3.01 -11.21 -5.69
N ALA A 119 1.94 -10.50 -5.35
CA ALA A 119 0.61 -11.09 -5.20
C ALA A 119 0.06 -11.63 -6.52
N HIS A 120 0.22 -10.88 -7.61
CA HIS A 120 -0.17 -11.31 -8.97
C HIS A 120 0.57 -12.58 -9.40
N LYS A 121 1.88 -12.68 -9.12
CA LYS A 121 2.65 -13.92 -9.33
C LYS A 121 2.08 -15.10 -8.55
N GLY A 122 1.62 -14.89 -7.31
CA GLY A 122 0.92 -15.92 -6.52
C GLY A 122 -0.33 -16.43 -7.23
N ASN A 123 -1.20 -15.52 -7.70
CA ASN A 123 -2.40 -15.87 -8.45
C ASN A 123 -2.08 -16.65 -9.75
N LEU A 124 -1.07 -16.21 -10.49
CA LEU A 124 -0.61 -16.91 -11.70
C LEU A 124 0.02 -18.27 -11.38
N THR A 125 0.65 -18.43 -10.22
CA THR A 125 1.16 -19.72 -9.74
C THR A 125 0.02 -20.68 -9.47
N GLN A 126 -1.01 -20.25 -8.75
CA GLN A 126 -2.21 -21.07 -8.52
C GLN A 126 -2.90 -21.46 -9.84
N ALA A 127 -2.97 -20.52 -10.78
CA ALA A 127 -3.51 -20.77 -12.11
C ALA A 127 -2.69 -21.80 -12.89
N PHE A 128 -1.36 -21.69 -12.87
CA PHE A 128 -0.47 -22.65 -13.49
C PHE A 128 -0.66 -24.04 -12.90
N LEU A 129 -0.65 -24.16 -11.57
CA LEU A 129 -0.87 -25.42 -10.87
C LEU A 129 -2.22 -26.04 -11.26
N ALA A 130 -3.30 -25.25 -11.29
CA ALA A 130 -4.62 -25.72 -11.72
C ALA A 130 -4.61 -26.25 -13.16
N SER A 131 -3.95 -25.53 -14.08
CA SER A 131 -3.83 -25.95 -15.48
C SER A 131 -2.94 -27.19 -15.68
N SER A 132 -2.00 -27.45 -14.76
CA SER A 132 -1.11 -28.61 -14.84
C SER A 132 -1.84 -29.95 -14.71
N GLN A 133 -3.04 -29.96 -14.12
CA GLN A 133 -3.93 -31.13 -14.10
C GLN A 133 -4.38 -31.54 -15.51
N GLU A 134 -4.38 -30.62 -16.48
CA GLU A 134 -4.65 -30.89 -17.90
C GLU A 134 -3.37 -31.17 -18.72
N ASN A 135 -2.22 -31.40 -18.07
CA ASN A 135 -0.90 -31.58 -18.69
C ASN A 135 -0.39 -30.36 -19.51
N VAL A 136 -0.84 -29.15 -19.16
CA VAL A 136 -0.30 -27.91 -19.77
C VAL A 136 1.14 -27.71 -19.31
N SER A 137 2.06 -27.54 -20.27
CA SER A 137 3.47 -27.27 -19.95
C SER A 137 3.69 -25.81 -19.49
N LEU A 138 4.80 -25.57 -18.79
CA LEU A 138 5.16 -24.22 -18.33
C LEU A 138 5.27 -23.23 -19.51
N ASP A 139 5.89 -23.64 -20.62
CA ASP A 139 6.06 -22.76 -21.78
C ASP A 139 4.73 -22.47 -22.49
N GLU A 140 3.81 -23.43 -22.57
CA GLU A 140 2.45 -23.20 -23.10
C GLU A 140 1.66 -22.24 -22.20
N PHE A 141 1.74 -22.41 -20.87
CA PHE A 141 1.10 -21.50 -19.92
C PHE A 141 1.65 -20.08 -20.03
N LEU A 142 2.98 -19.92 -20.07
CA LEU A 142 3.61 -18.61 -20.20
C LEU A 142 3.30 -17.94 -21.54
N ALA A 143 3.18 -18.69 -22.63
CA ALA A 143 2.75 -18.16 -23.92
C ALA A 143 1.33 -17.59 -23.86
N ALA A 144 0.40 -18.30 -23.20
CA ALA A 144 -0.96 -17.82 -22.98
C ALA A 144 -0.96 -16.55 -22.11
N VAL A 145 -0.26 -16.59 -20.96
CA VAL A 145 -0.11 -15.44 -20.05
C VAL A 145 0.47 -14.22 -20.77
N LYS A 146 1.47 -14.40 -21.64
CA LYS A 146 2.04 -13.32 -22.47
C LYS A 146 1.03 -12.76 -23.47
N ALA A 147 0.16 -13.59 -24.02
CA ALA A 147 -0.94 -13.17 -24.90
C ALA A 147 -2.06 -12.39 -24.16
N GLY A 148 -1.99 -12.27 -22.83
CA GLY A 148 -2.90 -11.47 -22.01
C GLY A 148 -4.04 -12.27 -21.37
N LYS A 149 -4.08 -13.60 -21.56
CA LYS A 149 -5.18 -14.47 -21.11
C LYS A 149 -4.68 -15.86 -20.74
N TYR A 150 -5.27 -16.48 -19.72
CA TYR A 150 -5.04 -17.88 -19.39
C TYR A 150 -6.36 -18.61 -19.16
N VAL A 151 -6.34 -19.93 -19.30
CA VAL A 151 -7.52 -20.77 -19.17
C VAL A 151 -7.40 -21.62 -17.92
N LEU A 152 -8.44 -21.59 -17.10
CA LEU A 152 -8.60 -22.45 -15.93
C LEU A 152 -9.62 -23.55 -16.19
N PRO A 153 -9.43 -24.75 -15.61
CA PRO A 153 -10.47 -25.76 -15.57
C PRO A 153 -11.66 -25.24 -14.75
N GLY A 154 -12.87 -25.33 -15.32
CA GLY A 154 -14.14 -24.95 -14.71
C GLY A 154 -14.96 -26.16 -14.25
N GLN A 155 -16.12 -25.90 -13.62
CA GLN A 155 -17.03 -26.97 -13.19
C GLN A 155 -17.48 -27.83 -14.39
N ASN A 156 -17.60 -29.14 -14.19
CA ASN A 156 -18.04 -30.13 -15.19
C ASN A 156 -17.23 -30.15 -16.50
N GLY A 157 -15.92 -29.82 -16.45
CA GLY A 157 -15.06 -29.81 -17.63
C GLY A 157 -15.23 -28.59 -18.55
N GLY A 158 -15.93 -27.55 -18.08
CA GLY A 158 -15.93 -26.24 -18.75
C GLY A 158 -14.56 -25.56 -18.67
N ARG A 159 -14.30 -24.58 -19.54
CA ARG A 159 -13.06 -23.78 -19.52
C ARG A 159 -13.39 -22.33 -19.16
N VAL A 160 -12.67 -21.76 -18.20
CA VAL A 160 -12.85 -20.37 -17.77
C VAL A 160 -11.64 -19.55 -18.20
N GLU A 161 -11.86 -18.60 -19.11
CA GLU A 161 -10.82 -17.65 -19.51
C GLU A 161 -10.69 -16.53 -18.48
N ARG A 162 -9.45 -16.22 -18.09
CA ARG A 162 -9.10 -15.15 -17.15
C ARG A 162 -8.04 -14.25 -17.76
N SER A 163 -8.05 -12.97 -17.38
CA SER A 163 -7.03 -12.00 -17.77
C SER A 163 -5.72 -12.24 -17.02
N SER A 164 -4.59 -12.28 -17.72
CA SER A 164 -3.25 -12.30 -17.09
C SER A 164 -2.63 -10.91 -16.94
N LYS A 165 -3.32 -9.86 -17.42
CA LYS A 165 -2.82 -8.48 -17.42
C LYS A 165 -2.49 -8.01 -16.01
N PHE A 166 -1.40 -7.28 -15.87
CA PHE A 166 -1.01 -6.59 -14.63
C PHE A 166 -1.18 -5.09 -14.84
N LEU A 167 -1.89 -4.43 -13.92
CA LEU A 167 -2.23 -3.00 -14.01
C LEU A 167 -2.92 -2.63 -15.35
N GLY A 168 -3.72 -3.54 -15.90
CA GLY A 168 -4.44 -3.36 -17.16
C GLY A 168 -3.59 -3.52 -18.43
N GLN A 169 -2.29 -3.80 -18.30
CA GLN A 169 -1.36 -4.00 -19.42
C GLN A 169 -0.92 -5.46 -19.56
N ASN A 170 -0.52 -5.85 -20.77
CA ASN A 170 0.10 -7.15 -20.97
C ASN A 170 1.45 -7.19 -20.24
N LEU A 171 1.85 -8.38 -19.78
CA LEU A 171 3.13 -8.54 -19.10
C LEU A 171 4.29 -8.21 -20.04
N THR A 172 5.26 -7.47 -19.53
CA THR A 172 6.53 -7.19 -20.21
C THR A 172 7.38 -8.45 -20.31
N ASP A 173 8.37 -8.49 -21.22
CA ASP A 173 9.29 -9.63 -21.32
C ASP A 173 10.05 -9.88 -20.02
N ALA A 174 10.42 -8.82 -19.28
CA ALA A 174 11.06 -8.92 -17.98
C ALA A 174 10.14 -9.58 -16.93
N GLN A 175 8.85 -9.21 -16.90
CA GLN A 175 7.87 -9.81 -16.00
C GLN A 175 7.57 -11.27 -16.36
N VAL A 176 7.54 -11.62 -17.65
CA VAL A 176 7.38 -13.01 -18.10
C VAL A 176 8.61 -13.85 -17.72
N ALA A 177 9.82 -13.29 -17.82
CA ALA A 177 11.04 -13.97 -17.37
C ALA A 177 11.06 -14.20 -15.86
N ASP A 178 10.78 -13.18 -15.04
CA ASP A 178 10.66 -13.31 -13.58
C ASP A 178 9.57 -14.34 -13.19
N LEU A 179 8.42 -14.31 -13.86
CA LEU A 179 7.38 -15.31 -13.65
C LEU A 179 7.87 -16.73 -14.01
N LYS A 180 8.56 -16.90 -15.14
CA LYS A 180 9.13 -18.20 -15.55
C LYS A 180 10.06 -18.76 -14.49
N ASP A 181 10.95 -17.93 -13.96
CA ASP A 181 11.90 -18.33 -12.93
C ASP A 181 11.18 -18.75 -11.64
N SER A 182 10.16 -17.99 -11.23
CA SER A 182 9.35 -18.33 -10.05
C SER A 182 8.55 -19.63 -10.20
N LEU A 183 8.04 -19.92 -11.41
CA LEU A 183 7.22 -21.12 -11.67
C LEU A 183 8.04 -22.39 -11.89
N LYS A 184 9.34 -22.28 -12.16
CA LYS A 184 10.20 -23.43 -12.46
C LYS A 184 10.19 -24.47 -11.34
N VAL A 185 10.26 -24.01 -10.09
CA VAL A 185 10.22 -24.89 -8.90
C VAL A 185 8.94 -25.70 -8.87
N TYR A 186 7.79 -25.03 -9.06
CA TYR A 186 6.47 -25.67 -9.06
C TYR A 186 6.29 -26.63 -10.25
N ALA A 187 6.78 -26.25 -11.43
CA ALA A 187 6.75 -27.11 -12.61
C ALA A 187 7.56 -28.40 -12.40
N ASP A 188 8.74 -28.30 -11.79
CA ASP A 188 9.56 -29.46 -11.45
C ASP A 188 8.92 -30.32 -10.34
N GLN A 189 8.31 -29.69 -9.33
CA GLN A 189 7.52 -30.41 -8.32
C GLN A 189 6.35 -31.19 -8.94
N ILE A 190 5.59 -30.59 -9.87
CA ILE A 190 4.49 -31.28 -10.56
C ILE A 190 4.99 -32.51 -11.31
N LYS A 191 6.13 -32.41 -12.02
CA LYS A 191 6.73 -33.56 -12.70
C LYS A 191 7.04 -34.69 -11.72
N LEU A 192 7.56 -34.36 -10.54
CA LEU A 192 7.83 -35.35 -9.48
C LEU A 192 6.54 -35.94 -8.90
N THR A 193 5.54 -35.11 -8.60
CA THR A 193 4.23 -35.55 -8.10
C THR A 193 3.53 -36.48 -9.09
N ASN A 194 3.62 -36.22 -10.39
CA ASN A 194 3.02 -37.05 -11.44
C ASN A 194 3.88 -38.26 -11.83
N SER A 195 5.15 -38.28 -11.45
CA SER A 195 6.03 -39.44 -11.68
C SER A 195 5.54 -40.66 -10.90
N ASN A 196 5.78 -41.88 -11.39
CA ASN A 196 5.41 -43.12 -10.68
C ASN A 196 6.57 -43.59 -9.77
N LEU A 197 6.32 -44.60 -8.92
CA LEU A 197 7.33 -45.20 -8.03
C LEU A 197 8.62 -45.62 -8.77
N GLY A 198 8.49 -46.05 -10.03
CA GLY A 198 9.55 -46.55 -10.91
C GLY A 198 10.29 -45.49 -11.74
N ALA A 199 9.93 -44.22 -11.62
CA ALA A 199 10.52 -43.17 -12.43
C ALA A 199 11.99 -42.94 -12.04
N ASN A 200 12.87 -42.74 -13.02
CA ASN A 200 14.25 -42.37 -12.74
C ASN A 200 14.30 -40.91 -12.25
N LEU A 201 14.33 -40.72 -10.93
CA LEU A 201 14.31 -39.40 -10.30
C LEU A 201 15.51 -38.56 -10.74
N ASP A 202 16.70 -39.16 -10.85
CA ASP A 202 17.90 -38.45 -11.27
C ASP A 202 17.77 -37.92 -12.71
N ALA A 203 17.15 -38.69 -13.60
CA ALA A 203 16.84 -38.26 -14.97
C ALA A 203 15.83 -37.10 -14.99
N ILE A 204 14.81 -37.11 -14.12
CA ILE A 204 13.84 -36.01 -13.99
C ILE A 204 14.53 -34.74 -13.45
N LEU A 205 15.43 -34.89 -12.49
CA LEU A 205 16.12 -33.79 -11.81
C LEU A 205 17.35 -33.26 -12.57
N THR A 206 17.74 -33.86 -13.70
CA THR A 206 18.95 -33.47 -14.44
C THR A 206 18.83 -32.05 -15.02
N VAL A 207 17.62 -31.62 -15.39
CA VAL A 207 17.33 -30.31 -15.99
C VAL A 207 16.99 -29.24 -14.92
N THR A 208 16.90 -29.66 -13.66
CA THR A 208 16.57 -28.81 -12.53
C THR A 208 17.77 -28.01 -12.04
N ASP A 209 17.49 -26.81 -11.54
CA ASP A 209 18.49 -25.92 -10.95
C ASP A 209 19.27 -26.65 -9.82
N PRO A 210 20.62 -26.65 -9.86
CA PRO A 210 21.44 -27.28 -8.84
C PRO A 210 21.11 -26.86 -7.39
N GLN A 211 20.66 -25.62 -7.18
CA GLN A 211 20.38 -25.09 -5.84
C GLN A 211 19.15 -25.72 -5.18
N ILE A 212 18.16 -26.16 -5.96
CA ILE A 212 16.91 -26.76 -5.43
C ILE A 212 16.85 -28.28 -5.62
N ARG A 213 17.84 -28.85 -6.32
CA ARG A 213 17.87 -30.28 -6.68
C ARG A 213 17.79 -31.20 -5.46
N GLU A 214 18.58 -30.94 -4.42
CA GLU A 214 18.59 -31.77 -3.21
C GLU A 214 17.24 -31.72 -2.48
N THR A 215 16.65 -30.52 -2.37
CA THR A 215 15.32 -30.33 -1.78
C THR A 215 14.27 -31.13 -2.55
N LEU A 216 14.26 -31.03 -3.89
CA LEU A 216 13.32 -31.76 -4.73
C LEU A 216 13.54 -33.28 -4.69
N LYS A 217 14.80 -33.74 -4.58
CA LYS A 217 15.12 -35.15 -4.39
C LYS A 217 14.55 -35.67 -3.07
N ALA A 218 14.77 -34.95 -1.97
CA ALA A 218 14.20 -35.31 -0.67
C ALA A 218 12.66 -35.36 -0.69
N GLN A 219 12.02 -34.40 -1.36
CA GLN A 219 10.56 -34.39 -1.55
C GLN A 219 10.06 -35.59 -2.37
N ALA A 220 10.74 -35.92 -3.47
CA ALA A 220 10.37 -37.06 -4.31
C ALA A 220 10.54 -38.40 -3.58
N LEU A 221 11.58 -38.54 -2.77
CA LEU A 221 11.78 -39.71 -1.91
C LEU A 221 10.68 -39.82 -0.86
N ALA A 222 10.29 -38.71 -0.21
CA ALA A 222 9.16 -38.69 0.72
C ALA A 222 7.84 -39.10 0.06
N LEU A 223 7.61 -38.70 -1.20
CA LEU A 223 6.42 -39.09 -1.97
C LEU A 223 6.39 -40.57 -2.27
N ASN A 224 7.51 -41.12 -2.68
CA ASN A 224 7.62 -42.54 -2.94
C ASN A 224 7.47 -43.34 -1.64
N TYR A 225 7.97 -42.84 -0.51
CA TYR A 225 7.71 -43.40 0.82
C TYR A 225 6.21 -43.44 1.16
N ASP A 226 5.47 -42.33 0.99
CA ASP A 226 4.03 -42.29 1.28
C ASP A 226 3.22 -43.23 0.37
N ARG A 227 3.63 -43.36 -0.89
CA ARG A 227 3.02 -44.30 -1.84
C ARG A 227 3.28 -45.76 -1.45
N ILE A 228 4.46 -46.07 -0.93
CA ILE A 228 4.74 -47.38 -0.36
C ILE A 228 3.77 -47.65 0.79
N GLN A 229 3.68 -46.73 1.75
CA GLN A 229 2.75 -46.84 2.88
C GLN A 229 1.30 -47.04 2.43
N THR A 230 0.84 -46.25 1.46
CA THR A 230 -0.52 -46.35 0.90
C THR A 230 -0.76 -47.71 0.24
N SER A 231 0.18 -48.21 -0.57
CA SER A 231 0.08 -49.52 -1.22
C SER A 231 -0.03 -50.65 -0.19
N LEU A 232 0.81 -50.60 0.85
CA LEU A 232 0.82 -51.60 1.91
C LEU A 232 -0.46 -51.57 2.76
N ALA A 233 -0.97 -50.38 3.07
CA ALA A 233 -2.25 -50.22 3.77
C ALA A 233 -3.43 -50.77 2.95
N GLN A 234 -3.35 -50.72 1.62
CA GLN A 234 -4.30 -51.36 0.70
C GLN A 234 -4.07 -52.88 0.53
N GLY A 235 -3.12 -53.47 1.25
CA GLY A 235 -2.79 -54.89 1.20
C GLY A 235 -1.98 -55.32 -0.02
N THR A 236 -1.42 -54.36 -0.77
CA THR A 236 -0.63 -54.62 -1.98
C THR A 236 0.87 -54.44 -1.71
N LEU A 237 1.64 -55.51 -1.92
CA LEU A 237 3.10 -55.47 -1.81
C LEU A 237 3.70 -54.60 -2.93
N VAL A 238 4.69 -53.78 -2.58
CA VAL A 238 5.37 -52.91 -3.53
C VAL A 238 6.40 -53.66 -4.35
N ASN A 239 6.55 -53.30 -5.62
CA ASN A 239 7.61 -53.86 -6.47
C ASN A 239 8.97 -53.22 -6.12
N VAL A 240 9.79 -53.93 -5.35
CA VAL A 240 11.12 -53.49 -4.90
C VAL A 240 12.06 -53.14 -6.05
N ASN A 241 11.94 -53.80 -7.20
CA ASN A 241 12.79 -53.51 -8.37
C ASN A 241 12.54 -52.10 -8.93
N ALA A 242 11.33 -51.58 -8.77
CA ALA A 242 10.95 -50.25 -9.21
C ALA A 242 11.32 -49.16 -8.19
N LEU A 243 11.75 -49.51 -6.97
CA LEU A 243 12.05 -48.49 -5.96
C LEU A 243 13.42 -47.86 -6.17
N GLN A 244 13.53 -46.60 -5.75
CA GLN A 244 14.81 -45.88 -5.68
C GLN A 244 15.76 -46.56 -4.69
N PRO A 245 17.08 -46.51 -4.90
CA PRO A 245 18.07 -47.14 -4.02
C PRO A 245 17.91 -46.78 -2.53
N GLU A 246 17.49 -45.55 -2.24
CA GLU A 246 17.26 -45.02 -0.89
C GLU A 246 16.05 -45.65 -0.18
N LEU A 247 15.13 -46.27 -0.92
CA LEU A 247 13.88 -46.86 -0.42
C LEU A 247 13.82 -48.39 -0.55
N LYS A 248 14.78 -49.02 -1.24
CA LYS A 248 14.75 -50.47 -1.52
C LYS A 248 14.72 -51.32 -0.25
N GLU A 249 15.66 -51.09 0.66
CA GLU A 249 15.77 -51.87 1.91
C GLU A 249 14.52 -51.70 2.78
N TYR A 250 14.03 -50.47 2.91
CA TYR A 250 12.76 -50.16 3.55
C TYR A 250 11.58 -50.90 2.91
N GLY A 251 11.48 -50.89 1.58
CA GLY A 251 10.41 -51.58 0.85
C GLY A 251 10.42 -53.08 1.05
N ILE A 252 11.61 -53.70 1.12
CA ILE A 252 11.79 -55.13 1.43
C ILE A 252 11.26 -55.44 2.84
N VAL A 253 11.73 -54.70 3.84
CA VAL A 253 11.34 -54.93 5.24
C VAL A 253 9.84 -54.65 5.44
N SER A 254 9.31 -53.58 4.86
CA SER A 254 7.90 -53.20 4.98
C SER A 254 6.97 -54.17 4.25
N ASN A 255 7.35 -54.68 3.07
CA ASN A 255 6.62 -55.76 2.41
C ASN A 255 6.57 -57.03 3.26
N TYR A 256 7.71 -57.42 3.84
CA TYR A 256 7.78 -58.58 4.72
C TYR A 256 6.89 -58.39 5.97
N GLN A 257 6.93 -57.22 6.61
CA GLN A 257 6.06 -56.92 7.75
C GLN A 257 4.57 -56.95 7.38
N ALA A 258 4.20 -56.39 6.22
CA ALA A 258 2.83 -56.46 5.71
C ALA A 258 2.41 -57.91 5.42
N PHE A 259 3.30 -58.71 4.84
CA PHE A 259 3.07 -60.14 4.60
C PHE A 259 2.89 -60.91 5.91
N LEU A 260 3.78 -60.71 6.88
CA LEU A 260 3.69 -61.31 8.21
C LEU A 260 2.36 -60.95 8.89
N SER A 261 1.96 -59.68 8.81
CA SER A 261 0.73 -59.17 9.42
C SER A 261 -0.55 -59.61 8.68
N SER A 262 -0.45 -59.93 7.39
CA SER A 262 -1.59 -60.38 6.59
C SER A 262 -2.07 -61.78 6.97
N ASN A 263 -1.20 -62.60 7.55
CA ASN A 263 -1.51 -63.97 7.96
C ASN A 263 -1.75 -64.05 9.47
N LYS A 264 -3.02 -64.20 9.85
CA LYS A 264 -3.45 -64.26 11.27
C LYS A 264 -2.91 -65.48 12.04
N ASN A 265 -2.36 -66.47 11.34
CA ASN A 265 -1.79 -67.66 11.97
C ASN A 265 -0.35 -67.46 12.47
N TRP A 266 0.30 -66.34 12.13
CA TRP A 266 1.64 -66.02 12.62
C TRP A 266 1.60 -65.01 13.75
N ASN A 267 2.33 -65.30 14.81
CA ASN A 267 2.57 -64.37 15.90
C ASN A 267 3.88 -63.62 15.66
N ALA A 268 3.80 -62.31 15.40
CA ALA A 268 4.97 -61.46 15.16
C ALA A 268 5.96 -61.44 16.35
N SER A 269 5.54 -61.83 17.55
CA SER A 269 6.42 -61.98 18.72
C SER A 269 7.18 -63.31 18.74
N SER A 270 6.74 -64.34 18.01
CA SER A 270 7.42 -65.65 17.89
C SER A 270 8.56 -65.60 16.87
N GLU A 271 9.77 -65.95 17.28
CA GLU A 271 10.93 -66.02 16.39
C GLU A 271 10.79 -67.12 15.33
N ALA A 272 10.20 -68.26 15.70
CA ALA A 272 9.92 -69.37 14.80
C ALA A 272 8.92 -68.96 13.70
N ASP A 273 7.89 -68.20 14.06
CA ASP A 273 6.87 -67.73 13.12
C ASP A 273 7.46 -66.69 12.17
N ARG A 274 8.27 -65.74 12.69
CA ARG A 274 9.00 -64.78 11.86
C ARG A 274 9.93 -65.49 10.86
N THR A 275 10.67 -66.50 11.30
CA THR A 275 11.56 -67.26 10.42
C THR A 275 10.79 -68.03 9.35
N SER A 276 9.66 -68.64 9.73
CA SER A 276 8.78 -69.36 8.80
C SER A 276 8.15 -68.42 7.77
N ALA A 277 7.65 -67.26 8.22
CA ALA A 277 7.11 -66.22 7.36
C ALA A 277 8.16 -65.67 6.40
N LYS A 278 9.41 -65.47 6.84
CA LYS A 278 10.52 -65.04 5.98
C LYS A 278 10.75 -66.04 4.84
N ASN A 279 10.83 -67.33 5.16
CA ASN A 279 11.07 -68.36 4.15
C ASN A 279 9.93 -68.41 3.12
N GLU A 280 8.67 -68.32 3.57
CA GLU A 280 7.52 -68.29 2.67
C GLU A 280 7.46 -67.01 1.83
N TYR A 281 7.79 -65.86 2.43
CA TYR A 281 7.89 -64.59 1.73
C TYR A 281 8.92 -64.66 0.59
N LEU A 282 10.13 -65.15 0.87
CA LEU A 282 11.21 -65.31 -0.12
C LEU A 282 10.85 -66.27 -1.25
N LEU A 283 10.05 -67.31 -0.99
CA LEU A 283 9.53 -68.19 -2.04
C LEU A 283 8.56 -67.46 -2.99
N ARG A 284 7.83 -66.47 -2.49
CA ARG A 284 6.84 -65.70 -3.28
C ARG A 284 7.47 -64.55 -4.05
N VAL A 285 8.43 -63.83 -3.45
CA VAL A 285 9.00 -62.61 -4.06
C VAL A 285 10.40 -62.82 -4.67
N GLY A 286 11.10 -63.90 -4.30
CA GLY A 286 12.47 -64.17 -4.73
C GLY A 286 13.53 -63.49 -3.85
N ASN A 287 14.79 -63.54 -4.31
CA ASN A 287 15.98 -62.99 -3.62
C ASN A 287 16.85 -62.13 -4.57
N GLY A 288 16.24 -61.45 -5.53
CA GLY A 288 16.93 -60.71 -6.59
C GLY A 288 17.54 -59.37 -6.16
N ASN A 289 17.14 -58.82 -5.01
CA ASN A 289 17.61 -57.56 -4.43
C ASN A 289 18.21 -57.75 -3.03
N SER A 290 18.78 -58.93 -2.75
CA SER A 290 19.35 -59.27 -1.44
C SER A 290 18.32 -59.29 -0.30
N GLU A 291 17.06 -59.62 -0.62
CA GLU A 291 15.97 -59.73 0.34
C GLU A 291 16.33 -60.64 1.52
N ASP A 292 16.99 -61.78 1.27
CA ASP A 292 17.37 -62.73 2.31
C ASP A 292 18.35 -62.13 3.33
N THR A 293 19.35 -61.38 2.86
CA THR A 293 20.36 -60.73 3.71
C THR A 293 19.76 -59.59 4.52
N ILE A 294 18.96 -58.73 3.88
CA ILE A 294 18.31 -57.59 4.53
C ILE A 294 17.31 -58.08 5.59
N LEU A 295 16.50 -59.09 5.27
CA LEU A 295 15.57 -59.66 6.23
C LEU A 295 16.28 -60.43 7.35
N ALA A 296 17.43 -61.05 7.09
CA ALA A 296 18.24 -61.67 8.14
C ALA A 296 18.73 -60.62 9.17
N ASP A 297 19.27 -59.49 8.70
CA ASP A 297 19.69 -58.38 9.58
C ASP A 297 18.50 -57.81 10.36
N TYR A 298 17.36 -57.61 9.69
CA TYR A 298 16.13 -57.12 10.34
C TYR A 298 15.64 -58.05 11.44
N LEU A 299 15.57 -59.35 11.17
CA LEU A 299 15.09 -60.32 12.15
C LEU A 299 16.05 -60.47 13.33
N ALA A 300 17.36 -60.40 13.09
CA ALA A 300 18.37 -60.43 14.16
C ALA A 300 18.25 -59.23 15.11
N ASN A 301 17.76 -58.09 14.60
CA ASN A 301 17.61 -56.85 15.37
C ASN A 301 16.14 -56.48 15.65
N TYR A 302 15.21 -57.42 15.50
CA TYR A 302 13.77 -57.17 15.57
C TYR A 302 13.30 -56.52 16.87
N ALA A 303 13.98 -56.80 17.99
CA ALA A 303 13.68 -56.22 19.30
C ALA A 303 13.99 -54.71 19.36
N ASN A 304 14.98 -54.25 18.61
CA ASN A 304 15.57 -52.91 18.76
C ASN A 304 15.35 -52.00 17.54
N ARG A 305 14.97 -52.56 16.37
CA ARG A 305 14.79 -51.79 15.13
C ARG A 305 13.38 -51.98 14.56
N ASN A 306 12.80 -50.88 14.08
CA ASN A 306 11.63 -50.91 13.21
C ASN A 306 12.05 -50.85 11.72
N SER A 307 11.07 -50.80 10.82
CA SER A 307 11.32 -50.68 9.38
C SER A 307 12.01 -49.38 8.99
N ALA A 308 11.75 -48.28 9.71
CA ALA A 308 12.31 -46.96 9.42
C ALA A 308 13.86 -46.93 9.50
N TYR A 309 14.48 -47.83 10.26
CA TYR A 309 15.94 -47.99 10.29
C TYR A 309 16.55 -48.22 8.89
N TYR A 310 15.79 -48.85 7.99
CA TYR A 310 16.22 -49.18 6.62
C TYR A 310 15.95 -48.06 5.61
N LEU A 311 15.54 -46.87 6.07
CA LEU A 311 15.50 -45.67 5.26
C LEU A 311 16.90 -45.04 5.25
N LYS A 312 17.46 -44.81 4.05
CA LYS A 312 18.86 -44.39 3.89
C LYS A 312 19.14 -42.91 4.18
N THR A 313 18.11 -42.12 4.44
CA THR A 313 18.24 -40.68 4.69
C THR A 313 17.54 -40.30 5.97
N GLU A 314 18.15 -39.41 6.75
CA GLU A 314 17.58 -38.91 8.00
C GLU A 314 16.21 -38.25 7.78
N SER A 315 16.02 -37.51 6.68
CA SER A 315 14.73 -36.87 6.35
C SER A 315 13.57 -37.86 6.23
N LEU A 316 13.80 -39.03 5.63
CA LEU A 316 12.81 -40.11 5.54
C LEU A 316 12.53 -40.73 6.91
N GLN A 317 13.57 -40.94 7.73
CA GLN A 317 13.41 -41.45 9.10
C GLN A 317 12.61 -40.48 9.97
N GLN A 318 12.87 -39.17 9.83
CA GLN A 318 12.10 -38.12 10.49
C GLN A 318 10.64 -38.12 10.04
N ARG A 319 10.37 -38.32 8.75
CA ARG A 319 9.00 -38.41 8.21
C ARG A 319 8.24 -39.61 8.77
N ASP A 320 8.88 -40.78 8.84
CA ASP A 320 8.28 -42.00 9.39
C ASP A 320 8.00 -41.84 10.90
N ALA A 321 8.96 -41.30 11.67
CA ALA A 321 8.76 -40.99 13.08
C ALA A 321 7.64 -39.97 13.32
N LEU A 322 7.51 -38.96 12.45
CA LEU A 322 6.42 -37.98 12.49
C LEU A 322 5.06 -38.63 12.23
N ALA A 323 4.97 -39.51 11.23
CA ALA A 323 3.75 -40.26 10.95
C ALA A 323 3.37 -41.15 12.14
N ALA A 324 4.34 -41.81 12.78
CA ALA A 324 4.11 -42.60 13.98
C ALA A 324 3.62 -41.74 15.16
N TYR A 325 4.17 -40.53 15.34
CA TYR A 325 3.73 -39.58 16.37
C TYR A 325 2.24 -39.21 16.20
N TYR A 326 1.84 -38.78 15.00
CA TYR A 326 0.45 -38.37 14.76
C TYR A 326 -0.56 -39.54 14.76
N ASN A 327 -0.12 -40.76 14.49
CA ASN A 327 -0.97 -41.95 14.52
C ASN A 327 -1.05 -42.63 15.90
N ASP A 328 -0.22 -42.22 16.87
CA ASP A 328 -0.17 -42.83 18.19
C ASP A 328 -1.01 -42.03 19.20
N THR A 329 -2.10 -42.63 19.67
CA THR A 329 -2.98 -42.03 20.67
C THR A 329 -2.33 -41.79 22.02
N THR A 330 -1.19 -42.43 22.32
CA THR A 330 -0.42 -42.22 23.56
C THR A 330 0.59 -41.08 23.44
N ALA A 331 0.87 -40.62 22.22
CA ALA A 331 1.82 -39.54 21.95
C ALA A 331 1.32 -38.16 22.39
N ASN A 332 0.01 -38.00 22.62
CA ASN A 332 -0.61 -36.79 23.18
C ASN A 332 -0.15 -36.44 24.62
N THR A 333 0.56 -37.35 25.29
CA THR A 333 1.14 -37.12 26.62
C THR A 333 2.54 -36.53 26.58
N LEU A 334 3.17 -36.50 25.40
CA LEU A 334 4.51 -35.94 25.22
C LEU A 334 4.49 -34.43 25.38
N LYS A 335 5.50 -33.89 26.04
CA LYS A 335 5.66 -32.46 26.29
C LYS A 335 6.81 -31.90 25.48
N ALA A 336 6.60 -30.69 24.96
CA ALA A 336 7.66 -29.90 24.35
C ALA A 336 8.85 -29.76 25.31
N ASP A 337 10.06 -29.87 24.76
CA ASP A 337 11.35 -29.71 25.44
C ASP A 337 11.68 -30.73 26.54
N ASP A 338 10.83 -31.72 26.81
CA ASP A 338 11.17 -32.89 27.63
C ASP A 338 11.95 -33.92 26.79
N LEU A 339 13.20 -33.60 26.47
CA LEU A 339 14.05 -34.42 25.61
C LEU A 339 14.23 -35.86 26.14
N THR A 340 14.10 -36.07 27.46
CA THR A 340 14.20 -37.40 28.06
C THR A 340 12.98 -38.24 27.73
N ALA A 341 11.78 -37.71 27.96
CA ALA A 341 10.53 -38.40 27.60
C ALA A 341 10.45 -38.68 26.09
N LEU A 342 10.83 -37.70 25.26
CA LEU A 342 10.87 -37.85 23.81
C LEU A 342 11.86 -38.94 23.35
N THR A 343 13.06 -38.98 23.95
CA THR A 343 14.06 -40.03 23.66
C THR A 343 13.55 -41.41 24.06
N ASN A 344 12.86 -41.53 25.21
CA ASN A 344 12.31 -42.80 25.66
C ASN A 344 11.18 -43.26 24.73
N TRP A 345 10.28 -42.37 24.31
CA TRP A 345 9.23 -42.70 23.36
C TRP A 345 9.81 -43.20 22.02
N LEU A 346 10.86 -42.55 21.49
CA LEU A 346 11.56 -43.02 20.29
C LEU A 346 12.11 -44.44 20.47
N LYS A 347 12.76 -44.72 21.61
CA LYS A 347 13.30 -46.06 21.93
C LYS A 347 12.20 -47.11 22.02
N ASP A 348 11.09 -46.80 22.69
CA ASP A 348 9.95 -47.71 22.83
C ASP A 348 9.33 -48.06 21.47
N LYS A 349 9.34 -47.11 20.53
CA LYS A 349 8.92 -47.29 19.14
C LYS A 349 10.02 -47.81 18.22
N LYS A 350 11.20 -48.12 18.76
CA LYS A 350 12.37 -48.67 18.05
C LYS A 350 12.94 -47.77 16.96
N TYR A 351 12.85 -46.45 17.16
CA TYR A 351 13.52 -45.43 16.37
C TYR A 351 14.90 -45.08 16.95
N GLU A 352 15.75 -44.49 16.10
CA GLU A 352 17.04 -43.97 16.51
C GLU A 352 16.89 -42.76 17.47
N PRO A 353 17.62 -42.73 18.60
CA PRO A 353 17.58 -41.60 19.54
C PRO A 353 18.00 -40.25 18.95
N SER A 354 18.78 -40.25 17.87
CA SER A 354 19.21 -39.03 17.16
C SER A 354 18.03 -38.20 16.63
N LEU A 355 16.85 -38.82 16.42
CA LEU A 355 15.65 -38.15 15.92
C LEU A 355 14.96 -37.26 16.97
N VAL A 356 15.43 -37.23 18.23
CA VAL A 356 14.79 -36.51 19.33
C VAL A 356 14.58 -35.02 19.04
N THR A 357 15.54 -34.36 18.40
CA THR A 357 15.43 -32.94 18.06
C THR A 357 14.35 -32.70 17.02
N SER A 358 14.25 -33.57 16.01
CA SER A 358 13.24 -33.47 14.96
C SER A 358 11.85 -33.78 15.51
N LEU A 359 11.71 -34.78 16.37
CA LEU A 359 10.46 -35.05 17.10
C LEU A 359 10.05 -33.87 17.99
N ASN A 360 11.01 -33.24 18.69
CA ASN A 360 10.73 -32.08 19.54
C ASN A 360 10.13 -30.91 18.75
N LYS A 361 10.57 -30.68 17.50
CA LYS A 361 9.97 -29.62 16.64
C LYS A 361 8.48 -29.85 16.41
N SER A 362 8.08 -31.09 16.16
CA SER A 362 6.67 -31.45 15.92
C SER A 362 5.84 -31.34 17.19
N VAL A 363 6.36 -31.83 18.32
CA VAL A 363 5.69 -31.72 19.64
C VAL A 363 5.56 -30.26 20.07
N ARG A 364 6.57 -29.43 19.80
CA ARG A 364 6.50 -27.98 20.02
C ARG A 364 5.41 -27.34 19.18
N MET A 365 5.37 -27.61 17.88
CA MET A 365 4.31 -27.08 17.03
C MET A 365 2.93 -27.55 17.50
N GLU A 366 2.73 -28.82 17.84
CA GLU A 366 1.47 -29.32 18.38
C GLU A 366 1.09 -28.62 19.69
N THR A 367 2.05 -28.36 20.58
CA THR A 367 1.84 -27.58 21.82
C THR A 367 1.35 -26.16 21.52
N ILE A 368 1.91 -25.52 20.50
CA ILE A 368 1.51 -24.18 20.05
C ILE A 368 0.10 -24.20 19.44
N LEU A 369 -0.19 -25.17 18.58
CA LEU A 369 -1.49 -25.26 17.91
C LEU A 369 -2.62 -25.60 18.88
N SER A 370 -2.38 -26.56 19.77
CA SER A 370 -3.36 -27.01 20.76
C SER A 370 -3.61 -26.01 21.89
N GLY A 371 -2.64 -25.15 22.21
CA GLY A 371 -2.74 -24.17 23.27
C GLY A 371 -3.38 -22.84 22.87
N TYR A 372 -3.59 -22.58 21.59
CA TYR A 372 -4.14 -21.30 21.12
C TYR A 372 -5.68 -21.27 21.28
N VAL A 373 -6.16 -20.40 22.16
CA VAL A 373 -7.59 -20.28 22.53
C VAL A 373 -8.25 -18.98 22.01
N GLY A 374 -7.60 -18.27 21.09
CA GLY A 374 -8.14 -17.06 20.46
C GLY A 374 -7.68 -15.73 21.06
N GLU A 375 -6.64 -15.73 21.89
CA GLU A 375 -5.94 -14.52 22.34
C GLU A 375 -5.30 -13.76 21.16
N THR A 376 -4.83 -12.52 21.38
CA THR A 376 -4.05 -11.84 20.36
C THR A 376 -2.75 -12.61 20.09
N GLU A 377 -2.32 -12.68 18.82
CA GLU A 377 -1.12 -13.44 18.43
C GLU A 377 0.11 -13.00 19.22
N GLU A 378 0.24 -11.69 19.46
CA GLU A 378 1.39 -11.09 20.13
C GLU A 378 1.44 -11.45 21.64
N GLU A 379 0.30 -11.42 22.33
CA GLU A 379 0.20 -11.88 23.72
C GLU A 379 0.48 -13.38 23.83
N TYR A 380 -0.08 -14.16 22.91
CA TYR A 380 0.10 -15.61 22.90
C TYR A 380 1.56 -16.02 22.63
N PHE A 381 2.21 -15.38 21.65
CA PHE A 381 3.63 -15.59 21.37
C PHE A 381 4.52 -15.16 22.53
N THR A 382 4.16 -14.07 23.24
CA THR A 382 4.87 -13.64 24.44
C THR A 382 4.75 -14.66 25.57
N TYR A 383 3.54 -15.19 25.81
CA TYR A 383 3.30 -16.24 26.78
C TYR A 383 4.12 -17.50 26.46
N LEU A 384 4.02 -18.01 25.23
CA LEU A 384 4.77 -19.20 24.79
C LEU A 384 6.28 -19.00 24.85
N GLY A 385 6.76 -17.80 24.51
CA GLY A 385 8.18 -17.46 24.59
C GLY A 385 8.76 -17.61 26.00
N SER A 386 7.93 -17.50 27.04
CA SER A 386 8.33 -17.74 28.45
C SER A 386 8.25 -19.20 28.89
N LYS A 387 7.58 -20.06 28.10
CA LYS A 387 7.30 -21.48 28.43
C LYS A 387 8.18 -22.44 27.67
N LEU A 388 8.57 -22.09 26.45
CA LEU A 388 9.39 -22.92 25.57
C LEU A 388 10.87 -22.58 25.76
N ASN A 389 11.71 -23.62 25.85
CA ASN A 389 13.16 -23.43 25.90
C ASN A 389 13.65 -22.78 24.61
N GLY A 390 14.43 -21.70 24.73
CA GLY A 390 14.91 -20.93 23.57
C GLY A 390 13.89 -20.00 22.94
N GLY A 391 12.71 -19.83 23.53
CA GLY A 391 11.64 -18.98 23.01
C GLY A 391 10.92 -19.60 21.82
N ILE A 392 10.13 -18.77 21.11
CA ILE A 392 9.40 -19.17 19.89
C ILE A 392 10.16 -18.71 18.64
N THR A 393 10.36 -19.64 17.70
CA THR A 393 11.02 -19.39 16.41
C THR A 393 10.06 -18.78 15.41
N ASP A 394 10.58 -18.13 14.36
CA ASP A 394 9.73 -17.55 13.32
C ASP A 394 8.95 -18.62 12.55
N SER A 395 9.55 -19.79 12.28
CA SER A 395 8.84 -20.92 11.68
C SER A 395 7.67 -21.44 12.53
N GLU A 396 7.77 -21.35 13.86
CA GLU A 396 6.69 -21.74 14.77
C GLU A 396 5.54 -20.71 14.75
N LYS A 397 5.87 -19.41 14.65
CA LYS A 397 4.87 -18.35 14.46
C LYS A 397 4.14 -18.51 13.13
N GLU A 398 4.89 -18.74 12.06
CA GLU A 398 4.36 -18.97 10.71
C GLU A 398 3.43 -20.20 10.68
N GLY A 399 3.79 -21.28 11.37
CA GLY A 399 2.96 -22.48 11.48
C GLY A 399 1.60 -22.21 12.14
N LEU A 400 1.55 -21.44 13.22
CA LEU A 400 0.29 -21.04 13.85
C LEU A 400 -0.57 -20.18 12.90
N ILE A 401 0.07 -19.22 12.23
CA ILE A 401 -0.59 -18.34 11.25
C ILE A 401 -1.20 -19.18 10.11
N LEU A 402 -0.45 -20.15 9.57
CA LEU A 402 -0.94 -21.07 8.55
C LEU A 402 -2.06 -21.99 9.06
N ALA A 403 -1.98 -22.45 10.30
CA ALA A 403 -2.95 -23.39 10.85
C ALA A 403 -4.33 -22.76 11.03
N LYS A 404 -4.38 -21.47 11.38
CA LYS A 404 -5.63 -20.69 11.49
C LYS A 404 -6.44 -20.67 10.20
N GLU A 405 -5.77 -20.74 9.05
CA GLU A 405 -6.43 -20.82 7.73
C GLU A 405 -6.52 -22.26 7.18
N GLY A 406 -6.15 -23.27 7.96
CA GLY A 406 -6.12 -24.67 7.50
C GLY A 406 -5.07 -24.95 6.41
N LEU A 407 -4.07 -24.07 6.28
CA LEU A 407 -2.96 -24.19 5.32
C LEU A 407 -1.73 -24.88 5.93
N TYR A 408 -1.66 -24.99 7.26
CA TYR A 408 -0.59 -25.73 7.92
C TYR A 408 -0.70 -27.23 7.62
N ASP A 409 0.44 -27.83 7.27
CA ASP A 409 0.57 -29.27 7.06
C ASP A 409 1.91 -29.74 7.66
N PRO A 410 1.91 -30.58 8.70
CA PRO A 410 3.15 -31.13 9.25
C PRO A 410 3.89 -32.04 8.25
N PHE A 411 3.21 -32.50 7.19
CA PHE A 411 3.75 -33.32 6.12
C PHE A 411 3.97 -32.55 4.81
N SER A 412 3.92 -31.20 4.85
CA SER A 412 3.83 -30.17 3.78
C SER A 412 4.64 -30.35 2.49
N SER A 413 5.51 -31.34 2.38
CA SER A 413 6.49 -31.48 1.31
C SER A 413 5.93 -31.85 -0.08
N MET A 414 4.62 -32.06 -0.26
CA MET A 414 4.16 -32.84 -1.44
C MET A 414 2.86 -32.41 -2.12
N ASN A 415 2.32 -31.24 -1.80
CA ASN A 415 1.26 -30.66 -2.63
C ASN A 415 1.68 -29.27 -3.10
N PRO A 416 2.13 -29.12 -4.37
CA PRO A 416 2.52 -27.82 -4.92
C PRO A 416 1.44 -26.75 -4.75
N PHE A 417 0.15 -27.12 -4.78
CA PHE A 417 -0.95 -26.19 -4.50
C PHE A 417 -0.92 -25.71 -3.06
N ARG A 418 -0.80 -26.62 -2.09
CA ARG A 418 -0.74 -26.24 -0.67
C ARG A 418 0.50 -25.42 -0.37
N THR A 419 1.66 -25.79 -0.91
CA THR A 419 2.90 -25.01 -0.76
C THR A 419 2.75 -23.61 -1.34
N ALA A 420 2.25 -23.48 -2.58
CA ALA A 420 2.02 -22.18 -3.19
C ALA A 420 0.98 -21.34 -2.42
N SER A 421 -0.06 -21.99 -1.87
CA SER A 421 -1.09 -21.29 -1.08
C SER A 421 -0.54 -20.82 0.25
N ALA A 422 0.22 -21.67 0.95
CA ALA A 422 0.88 -21.33 2.21
C ALA A 422 1.90 -20.19 2.01
N ASP A 423 2.74 -20.26 0.98
CA ASP A 423 3.73 -19.23 0.66
C ASP A 423 3.07 -17.89 0.32
N GLN A 424 2.01 -17.91 -0.49
CA GLN A 424 1.25 -16.71 -0.84
C GLN A 424 0.59 -16.10 0.40
N PHE A 425 0.04 -16.94 1.25
CA PHE A 425 -0.60 -16.53 2.50
C PHE A 425 0.40 -15.92 3.48
N LEU A 426 1.51 -16.60 3.76
CA LEU A 426 2.57 -16.08 4.62
C LEU A 426 3.16 -14.78 4.08
N LYS A 427 3.39 -14.68 2.78
CA LYS A 427 3.78 -13.41 2.16
C LYS A 427 2.73 -12.35 2.42
N SER A 428 1.43 -12.63 2.30
CA SER A 428 0.40 -11.63 2.59
C SER A 428 0.30 -11.21 4.07
N PHE A 429 0.73 -12.06 5.01
CA PHE A 429 0.73 -11.82 6.45
C PHE A 429 2.01 -11.17 6.99
N ALA A 430 3.16 -11.46 6.38
CA ALA A 430 4.43 -10.82 6.70
C ALA A 430 4.36 -9.29 6.53
N TYR A 431 3.44 -8.80 5.68
CA TYR A 431 3.11 -7.39 5.54
C TYR A 431 1.80 -7.05 6.27
N LYS A 432 1.75 -7.19 7.59
CA LYS A 432 0.90 -6.31 8.44
C LYS A 432 1.38 -4.86 8.19
N THR A 433 0.89 -4.34 7.06
CA THR A 433 1.02 -3.02 6.44
C THR A 433 2.36 -2.29 6.67
N GLY A 434 3.49 -2.87 6.25
CA GLY A 434 4.83 -2.21 6.21
C GLY A 434 4.93 -0.91 5.38
N PHE A 435 3.79 -0.29 5.09
CA PHE A 435 3.55 0.98 4.43
C PHE A 435 3.05 2.06 5.40
N SER A 436 3.15 1.89 6.73
CA SER A 436 2.73 2.91 7.72
C SER A 436 3.43 4.26 7.49
N ASP A 437 4.73 4.23 7.18
CA ASP A 437 5.49 5.40 6.78
C ASP A 437 4.96 6.02 5.48
N PHE A 438 4.62 5.19 4.50
CA PHE A 438 4.03 5.63 3.23
C PHE A 438 2.63 6.25 3.43
N VAL A 439 1.78 5.66 4.29
CA VAL A 439 0.46 6.19 4.66
C VAL A 439 0.59 7.57 5.33
N THR A 440 1.56 7.72 6.23
CA THR A 440 1.87 9.00 6.87
C THR A 440 2.27 10.05 5.84
N LYS A 441 3.11 9.65 4.88
CA LYS A 441 3.56 10.53 3.78
C LYS A 441 2.42 10.93 2.84
N LEU A 442 1.53 10.00 2.48
CA LEU A 442 0.31 10.31 1.71
C LEU A 442 -0.54 11.36 2.42
N GLY A 443 -0.60 11.34 3.75
CA GLY A 443 -1.27 12.36 4.56
C GLY A 443 -0.62 13.74 4.46
N SER A 444 0.71 13.82 4.55
CA SER A 444 1.42 15.09 4.38
C SER A 444 1.32 15.65 2.96
N GLU A 445 1.30 14.78 1.95
CA GLU A 445 1.19 15.18 0.54
C GLU A 445 -0.21 15.68 0.16
N ASP A 446 -1.29 15.24 0.82
CA ASP A 446 -2.65 15.74 0.54
C ASP A 446 -2.77 17.26 0.74
N LEU A 447 -2.05 17.82 1.73
CA LEU A 447 -1.98 19.27 1.94
C LEU A 447 -1.25 19.98 0.79
N SER A 448 -0.14 19.39 0.33
CA SER A 448 0.64 19.87 -0.83
C SER A 448 -0.20 19.86 -2.10
N PHE A 449 -0.92 18.76 -2.37
CA PHE A 449 -1.87 18.64 -3.48
C PHE A 449 -3.02 19.64 -3.38
N THR A 450 -3.55 19.89 -2.18
CA THR A 450 -4.59 20.91 -1.98
C THR A 450 -4.10 22.29 -2.38
N LYS A 451 -2.90 22.68 -1.92
CA LYS A 451 -2.28 23.96 -2.32
C LYS A 451 -2.09 24.04 -3.84
N LYS A 452 -1.53 22.99 -4.44
CA LYS A 452 -1.29 22.92 -5.89
C LYS A 452 -2.58 22.94 -6.71
N SER A 453 -3.64 22.31 -6.24
CA SER A 453 -4.97 22.31 -6.86
C SER A 453 -5.57 23.72 -6.90
N ILE A 454 -5.40 24.50 -5.81
CA ILE A 454 -5.82 25.90 -5.75
C ILE A 454 -5.01 26.76 -6.74
N GLU A 455 -3.68 26.59 -6.77
CA GLU A 455 -2.78 27.30 -7.71
C GLU A 455 -3.11 27.00 -9.17
N ALA A 456 -3.34 25.72 -9.51
CA ALA A 456 -3.71 25.28 -10.85
C ALA A 456 -5.08 25.82 -11.27
N ASN A 457 -6.08 25.77 -10.38
CA ASN A 457 -7.41 26.32 -10.64
C ASN A 457 -7.36 27.84 -10.89
N ARG A 458 -6.54 28.58 -10.13
CA ARG A 458 -6.32 30.02 -10.37
C ARG A 458 -5.70 30.25 -11.75
N THR A 459 -4.71 29.46 -12.13
CA THR A 459 -4.06 29.52 -13.44
C THR A 459 -5.03 29.22 -14.57
N GLU A 460 -5.85 28.17 -14.43
CA GLU A 460 -6.91 27.83 -15.39
C GLU A 460 -7.90 28.99 -15.58
N GLN A 461 -8.36 29.60 -14.49
CA GLN A 461 -9.27 30.74 -14.55
C GLN A 461 -8.65 31.95 -15.25
N ASN A 462 -7.37 32.22 -15.00
CA ASN A 462 -6.64 33.30 -15.63
C ASN A 462 -6.46 33.08 -17.15
N GLN A 463 -6.10 31.85 -17.55
CA GLN A 463 -5.97 31.50 -18.98
C GLN A 463 -7.32 31.50 -19.68
N LYS A 464 -8.38 31.01 -19.03
CA LYS A 464 -9.75 31.08 -19.54
C LYS A 464 -10.17 32.53 -19.76
N PHE A 465 -9.92 33.39 -18.78
CA PHE A 465 -10.23 34.82 -18.88
C PHE A 465 -9.50 35.49 -20.05
N ALA A 466 -8.21 35.17 -20.25
CA ALA A 466 -7.45 35.67 -21.39
C ALA A 466 -8.05 35.23 -22.74
N TYR A 467 -8.43 33.96 -22.86
CA TYR A 467 -9.14 33.45 -24.04
C TYR A 467 -10.48 34.15 -24.26
N ASP A 468 -11.27 34.32 -23.19
CA ASP A 468 -12.59 34.93 -23.25
C ASP A 468 -12.52 36.43 -23.64
N ILE A 469 -11.47 37.15 -23.24
CA ILE A 469 -11.21 38.53 -23.72
C ILE A 469 -10.91 38.54 -25.22
N VAL A 470 -9.99 37.69 -25.68
CA VAL A 470 -9.59 37.66 -27.11
C VAL A 470 -10.76 37.26 -28.00
N LYS A 471 -11.58 36.31 -27.53
CA LYS A 471 -12.79 35.84 -28.21
C LYS A 471 -13.98 36.80 -28.10
N LYS A 472 -13.87 37.86 -27.28
CA LYS A 472 -14.96 38.81 -26.99
C LYS A 472 -16.16 38.19 -26.28
N ASN A 473 -15.96 37.08 -25.58
CA ASN A 473 -16.95 36.54 -24.64
C ASN A 473 -17.04 37.40 -23.37
N VAL A 474 -15.91 38.01 -22.99
CA VAL A 474 -15.81 38.99 -21.91
C VAL A 474 -15.44 40.33 -22.54
N ILE A 475 -16.27 41.33 -22.29
CA ILE A 475 -16.03 42.71 -22.72
C ILE A 475 -15.54 43.49 -21.51
N VAL A 476 -14.34 44.07 -21.62
CA VAL A 476 -13.80 44.95 -20.59
C VAL A 476 -14.37 46.35 -20.83
N GLU A 477 -15.32 46.74 -19.99
CA GLU A 477 -15.93 48.07 -20.03
C GLU A 477 -15.25 49.00 -19.02
N SER A 478 -14.90 50.22 -19.46
CA SER A 478 -14.32 51.26 -18.61
C SER A 478 -14.96 52.62 -18.92
N TYR A 479 -15.47 53.28 -17.88
CA TYR A 479 -15.98 54.64 -17.90
C TYR A 479 -14.92 55.68 -18.31
N LEU A 480 -13.69 55.56 -17.79
CA LEU A 480 -12.56 56.42 -18.15
C LEU A 480 -12.16 56.27 -19.62
N SER A 481 -12.26 55.06 -20.18
CA SER A 481 -12.07 54.85 -21.62
C SER A 481 -13.17 55.50 -22.47
N TYR A 482 -14.42 55.53 -22.00
CA TYR A 482 -15.51 56.25 -22.67
C TYR A 482 -15.32 57.77 -22.65
N ILE A 483 -14.70 58.32 -21.62
CA ILE A 483 -14.39 59.76 -21.54
C ILE A 483 -13.23 60.13 -22.47
N ASN A 484 -12.28 59.22 -22.68
CA ASN A 484 -11.09 59.43 -23.52
C ASN A 484 -11.28 59.08 -25.01
N ILE A 485 -12.51 59.06 -25.53
CA ILE A 485 -12.75 58.85 -26.97
C ILE A 485 -12.05 59.98 -27.75
N GLY A 486 -11.08 59.61 -28.59
CA GLY A 486 -10.29 60.53 -29.41
C GLY A 486 -11.13 61.32 -30.43
N PRO A 487 -10.57 62.36 -31.06
CA PRO A 487 -11.31 63.22 -32.00
C PRO A 487 -11.84 62.41 -33.20
N LYS A 488 -12.99 62.87 -33.74
CA LYS A 488 -13.81 62.22 -34.79
C LYS A 488 -13.02 61.29 -35.72
N GLY A 489 -13.25 59.98 -35.60
CA GLY A 489 -12.76 58.95 -36.53
C GLY A 489 -12.30 57.65 -35.88
N GLN A 490 -12.00 57.64 -34.57
CA GLN A 490 -11.78 56.41 -33.80
C GLN A 490 -13.05 56.02 -33.05
N LEU A 491 -13.65 54.89 -33.43
CA LEU A 491 -14.95 54.43 -32.90
C LEU A 491 -14.83 53.71 -31.54
N GLU A 492 -13.66 53.23 -31.15
CA GLU A 492 -13.47 52.49 -29.90
C GLU A 492 -12.01 52.54 -29.40
N PRO A 493 -11.76 52.76 -28.08
CA PRO A 493 -10.43 52.59 -27.48
C PRO A 493 -9.91 51.15 -27.65
N SER A 494 -8.58 50.97 -27.73
CA SER A 494 -7.98 49.63 -27.79
C SER A 494 -8.27 48.83 -26.51
N ASP A 495 -8.26 47.49 -26.61
CA ASP A 495 -8.47 46.63 -25.43
C ASP A 495 -7.44 46.91 -24.33
N ASP A 496 -6.19 47.22 -24.68
CA ASP A 496 -5.15 47.61 -23.72
C ASP A 496 -5.48 48.90 -22.96
N GLN A 497 -6.06 49.88 -23.66
CA GLN A 497 -6.49 51.13 -23.03
C GLN A 497 -7.68 50.89 -22.11
N LYS A 498 -8.67 50.11 -22.56
CA LYS A 498 -9.82 49.69 -21.76
C LYS A 498 -9.43 48.95 -20.50
N ILE A 499 -8.46 48.03 -20.60
CA ILE A 499 -7.96 47.27 -19.45
C ILE A 499 -7.19 48.18 -18.48
N THR A 500 -6.34 49.07 -18.99
CA THR A 500 -5.59 50.02 -18.15
C THR A 500 -6.52 50.96 -17.40
N ASP A 501 -7.54 51.46 -18.08
CA ASP A 501 -8.51 52.38 -17.50
C ASP A 501 -9.46 51.67 -16.53
N ARG A 502 -9.89 50.43 -16.85
CA ARG A 502 -10.65 49.58 -15.92
C ARG A 502 -9.84 49.27 -14.66
N LEU A 503 -8.55 48.94 -14.79
CA LEU A 503 -7.67 48.74 -13.64
C LEU A 503 -7.59 49.97 -12.74
N LYS A 504 -7.48 51.17 -13.33
CA LYS A 504 -7.52 52.43 -12.56
C LYS A 504 -8.85 52.68 -11.87
N GLU A 505 -9.98 52.36 -12.52
CA GLU A 505 -11.30 52.45 -11.89
C GLU A 505 -11.44 51.49 -10.71
N LEU A 506 -10.98 50.25 -10.87
CA LEU A 506 -10.99 49.25 -9.81
C LEU A 506 -10.10 49.69 -8.64
N GLU A 507 -8.90 50.23 -8.92
CA GLU A 507 -8.01 50.83 -7.92
C GLU A 507 -8.68 52.03 -7.22
N PHE A 508 -9.34 52.92 -7.97
CA PHE A 508 -10.06 54.07 -7.41
C PHE A 508 -11.24 53.67 -6.52
N GLN A 509 -12.04 52.68 -6.95
CA GLN A 509 -13.14 52.15 -6.15
C GLN A 509 -12.64 51.47 -4.87
N ALA A 510 -11.49 50.79 -4.92
CA ALA A 510 -10.84 50.22 -3.75
C ALA A 510 -10.37 51.32 -2.78
N GLU A 511 -9.75 52.39 -3.27
CA GLU A 511 -9.33 53.55 -2.48
C GLU A 511 -10.53 54.28 -1.83
N GLN A 512 -11.62 54.51 -2.56
CA GLN A 512 -12.84 55.11 -2.00
C GLN A 512 -13.45 54.25 -0.89
N ARG A 513 -13.46 52.92 -1.05
CA ARG A 513 -13.97 52.00 -0.02
C ARG A 513 -13.07 51.97 1.21
N LEU A 514 -11.75 52.03 1.05
CA LEU A 514 -10.83 52.21 2.17
C LEU A 514 -11.08 53.54 2.88
N GLY A 515 -11.27 54.61 2.14
CA GLY A 515 -11.66 55.91 2.69
C GLY A 515 -12.94 55.85 3.53
N ASN A 516 -14.00 55.25 2.99
CA ASN A 516 -15.27 55.05 3.69
C ASN A 516 -15.11 54.16 4.93
N PHE A 517 -14.29 53.12 4.81
CA PHE A 517 -13.97 52.23 5.91
C PHE A 517 -13.26 52.98 7.05
N LEU A 518 -12.21 53.74 6.74
CA LEU A 518 -11.49 54.55 7.72
C LEU A 518 -12.42 55.57 8.40
N GLY A 519 -13.30 56.21 7.63
CA GLY A 519 -14.32 57.11 8.18
C GLY A 519 -15.31 56.43 9.13
N LEU A 520 -15.69 55.18 8.86
CA LEU A 520 -16.53 54.38 9.77
C LEU A 520 -15.80 54.04 11.07
N VAL A 521 -14.50 53.72 11.02
CA VAL A 521 -13.72 53.46 12.24
C VAL A 521 -13.46 54.74 13.04
N GLU A 522 -13.18 55.87 12.38
CA GLU A 522 -13.09 57.18 13.04
C GLU A 522 -14.41 57.55 13.77
N GLY A 523 -15.55 57.23 13.15
CA GLY A 523 -16.89 57.49 13.69
C GLY A 523 -17.34 56.59 14.85
N TYR A 524 -16.66 55.47 15.11
CA TYR A 524 -17.06 54.50 16.13
C TYR A 524 -16.73 55.00 17.56
N LYS A 525 -17.72 55.18 18.44
CA LYS A 525 -17.54 55.65 19.82
C LYS A 525 -17.55 54.46 20.80
N SER A 526 -16.39 54.08 21.32
CA SER A 526 -16.21 53.12 22.43
C SER A 526 -14.90 53.41 23.18
N VAL A 527 -14.76 52.98 24.45
CA VAL A 527 -13.54 53.18 25.27
C VAL A 527 -12.27 52.67 24.59
N ALA A 528 -12.36 51.65 23.74
CA ALA A 528 -11.24 51.13 22.95
C ALA A 528 -10.68 52.13 21.90
N PHE A 529 -11.39 53.24 21.69
CA PHE A 529 -11.13 54.25 20.67
C PHE A 529 -10.91 55.65 21.29
N ASP A 530 -10.72 55.75 22.61
CA ASP A 530 -10.48 57.02 23.29
C ASP A 530 -9.03 57.51 23.05
N PRO A 531 -8.82 58.67 22.39
CA PRO A 531 -7.48 59.19 22.11
C PRO A 531 -6.75 59.70 23.35
N ASP A 532 -7.44 59.89 24.49
CA ASP A 532 -6.88 60.55 25.69
C ASP A 532 -6.35 59.57 26.75
N LYS A 533 -6.29 58.26 26.46
CA LYS A 533 -5.65 57.25 27.33
C LYS A 533 -4.25 56.88 26.82
N GLU A 534 -3.24 57.28 27.58
CA GLU A 534 -1.83 57.14 27.23
C GLU A 534 -1.17 55.80 27.61
N GLU A 535 -0.18 55.46 26.77
CA GLU A 535 1.04 54.65 26.96
C GLU A 535 1.04 53.12 26.89
N ALA A 536 -0.03 52.39 27.23
CA ALA A 536 0.05 50.91 27.23
C ALA A 536 -0.73 50.19 26.11
N ASN A 537 -1.58 50.89 25.36
CA ASN A 537 -2.38 50.31 24.26
C ASN A 537 -2.75 51.43 23.28
N PRO A 538 -2.07 51.59 22.13
CA PRO A 538 -2.42 52.64 21.17
C PRO A 538 -3.85 52.43 20.69
N SER A 539 -4.74 53.39 20.97
CA SER A 539 -6.11 53.30 20.49
C SER A 539 -6.11 53.22 18.96
N ILE A 540 -7.03 52.44 18.39
CA ILE A 540 -7.16 52.31 16.92
C ILE A 540 -7.30 53.71 16.28
N ARG A 541 -7.86 54.72 16.97
CA ARG A 541 -7.91 56.10 16.50
C ARG A 541 -6.56 56.80 16.40
N ARG A 542 -5.62 56.55 17.31
CA ARG A 542 -4.26 57.08 17.21
C ARG A 542 -3.51 56.43 16.05
N ALA A 543 -3.63 55.11 15.89
CA ALA A 543 -3.08 54.39 14.74
C ALA A 543 -3.68 54.86 13.40
N LEU A 544 -4.98 55.17 13.37
CA LEU A 544 -5.65 55.76 12.21
C LEU A 544 -5.22 57.19 11.93
N ARG A 545 -4.97 57.99 12.98
CA ARG A 545 -4.39 59.33 12.85
C ARG A 545 -2.97 59.24 12.31
N ASP A 546 -2.15 58.34 12.85
CA ASP A 546 -0.79 58.09 12.37
C ASP A 546 -0.80 57.59 10.91
N PHE A 547 -1.76 56.75 10.52
CA PHE A 547 -1.99 56.33 9.14
C PHE A 547 -2.36 57.52 8.24
N LYS A 548 -3.28 58.38 8.67
CA LYS A 548 -3.64 59.61 7.95
C LYS A 548 -2.43 60.53 7.80
N ASP A 549 -1.61 60.64 8.84
CA ASP A 549 -0.39 61.45 8.87
C ASP A 549 0.73 60.87 7.98
N THR A 550 0.61 59.61 7.49
CA THR A 550 1.46 59.08 6.40
C THR A 550 1.15 59.66 5.01
N GLY A 551 0.19 60.59 4.91
CA GLY A 551 -0.18 61.28 3.68
C GLY A 551 -1.36 60.66 2.93
N TYR A 552 -2.14 59.80 3.59
CA TYR A 552 -3.36 59.22 3.04
C TYR A 552 -4.56 60.18 3.21
N GLU A 553 -5.17 60.55 2.09
CA GLU A 553 -6.34 61.39 1.95
C GLU A 553 -7.19 60.83 0.81
N ILE A 554 -8.53 60.86 0.95
CA ILE A 554 -9.41 60.49 -0.15
C ILE A 554 -9.30 61.58 -1.21
N LYS A 555 -8.84 61.23 -2.41
CA LYS A 555 -8.65 62.18 -3.51
C LYS A 555 -9.11 61.56 -4.83
N ASP A 556 -9.43 62.41 -5.80
CA ASP A 556 -9.92 62.00 -7.13
C ASP A 556 -8.82 61.41 -8.04
N THR A 557 -7.68 61.00 -7.47
CA THR A 557 -6.51 60.51 -8.22
C THR A 557 -5.84 59.35 -7.49
N VAL A 558 -5.43 58.31 -8.24
CA VAL A 558 -4.71 57.16 -7.68
C VAL A 558 -3.36 57.60 -7.11
N TYR A 559 -3.00 57.05 -5.95
CA TYR A 559 -1.72 57.37 -5.32
C TYR A 559 -0.52 56.90 -6.15
N THR A 560 0.52 57.74 -6.19
CA THR A 560 1.78 57.42 -6.86
C THR A 560 2.52 56.32 -6.10
N LYS A 561 2.98 55.30 -6.81
CA LYS A 561 3.77 54.18 -6.26
C LYS A 561 5.26 54.51 -6.31
N ASN A 562 6.03 53.99 -5.34
CA ASN A 562 7.48 54.10 -5.32
C ASN A 562 8.13 53.14 -6.34
N ALA A 563 9.46 53.16 -6.45
CA ALA A 563 10.22 52.32 -7.38
C ALA A 563 10.04 50.81 -7.15
N SER A 564 9.61 50.39 -5.96
CA SER A 564 9.31 49.00 -5.59
C SER A 564 7.85 48.62 -5.87
N GLY A 565 7.03 49.56 -6.37
CA GLY A 565 5.61 49.35 -6.65
C GLY A 565 4.69 49.58 -5.44
N ASP A 566 5.21 50.04 -4.31
CA ASP A 566 4.43 50.24 -3.09
C ASP A 566 3.88 51.66 -2.96
N TYR A 567 2.71 51.78 -2.32
CA TYR A 567 2.13 53.08 -1.96
C TYR A 567 2.90 53.75 -0.81
N ALA A 568 3.01 55.08 -0.86
CA ALA A 568 3.70 55.85 0.18
C ALA A 568 3.11 55.65 1.60
N PHE A 569 1.81 55.36 1.70
CA PHE A 569 1.09 55.13 2.96
C PHE A 569 1.16 53.66 3.46
N LYS A 570 1.81 52.75 2.72
CA LYS A 570 1.85 51.30 3.04
C LYS A 570 2.39 51.02 4.45
N GLY A 571 3.46 51.70 4.86
CA GLY A 571 4.05 51.52 6.19
C GLY A 571 3.10 51.87 7.34
N GLY A 572 2.24 52.89 7.14
CA GLY A 572 1.19 53.22 8.12
C GLY A 572 0.09 52.17 8.18
N LEU A 573 -0.24 51.55 7.04
CA LEU A 573 -1.24 50.47 6.95
C LEU A 573 -0.75 49.21 7.67
N ASP A 574 0.52 48.83 7.48
CA ASP A 574 1.15 47.67 8.13
C ASP A 574 1.22 47.87 9.66
N ASN A 575 1.47 49.10 10.11
CA ASN A 575 1.46 49.46 11.53
C ASN A 575 0.03 49.38 12.11
N LEU A 576 -0.98 49.92 11.41
CA LEU A 576 -2.38 49.82 11.80
C LEU A 576 -2.83 48.35 11.92
N TYR A 577 -2.41 47.51 10.97
CA TYR A 577 -2.66 46.07 10.97
C TYR A 577 -2.09 45.39 12.22
N GLY A 578 -0.81 45.62 12.52
CA GLY A 578 -0.15 45.05 13.71
C GLY A 578 -0.80 45.51 15.01
N ILE A 579 -1.28 46.75 15.10
CA ILE A 579 -2.02 47.26 16.26
C ILE A 579 -3.38 46.58 16.42
N ILE A 580 -4.08 46.31 15.32
CA ILE A 580 -5.38 45.63 15.32
C ILE A 580 -5.24 44.16 15.70
N GLU A 581 -4.26 43.43 15.15
CA GLU A 581 -3.99 42.04 15.54
C GLU A 581 -3.63 41.95 17.03
N ASN A 582 -2.73 42.80 17.49
CA ASN A 582 -2.33 42.86 18.90
C ASN A 582 -3.51 43.19 19.83
N TYR A 583 -4.48 44.00 19.36
CA TYR A 583 -5.72 44.26 20.10
C TYR A 583 -6.69 43.08 20.09
N VAL A 584 -6.88 42.41 18.95
CA VAL A 584 -7.75 41.23 18.82
C VAL A 584 -7.24 40.07 19.68
N ASP A 585 -5.93 39.81 19.64
CA ASP A 585 -5.28 38.74 20.39
C ASP A 585 -5.28 38.99 21.90
N ASN A 586 -5.19 40.25 22.33
CA ASN A 586 -5.19 40.60 23.76
C ASN A 586 -6.59 40.85 24.35
N ASN A 587 -7.64 41.10 23.55
CA ASN A 587 -8.95 41.56 24.06
C ASN A 587 -10.21 40.76 23.63
N LEU A 588 -10.09 39.53 23.12
CA LEU A 588 -11.24 38.61 22.89
C LEU A 588 -10.92 37.16 23.32
N PRO A 589 -11.92 36.33 23.72
CA PRO A 589 -12.92 36.48 24.77
C PRO A 589 -12.49 35.76 26.06
N GLY A 590 -12.52 36.46 27.20
CA GLY A 590 -12.21 35.88 28.51
C GLY A 590 -11.96 36.91 29.61
N ARG A 591 -11.64 38.16 29.23
CA ARG A 591 -11.54 39.30 30.15
C ARG A 591 -12.58 40.36 29.76
N SER A 592 -13.74 40.28 30.39
CA SER A 592 -14.81 41.27 30.25
C SER A 592 -14.31 42.61 30.81
N ALA A 593 -14.16 43.65 29.98
CA ALA A 593 -14.26 45.01 30.48
C ALA A 593 -15.74 45.24 30.85
N VAL A 594 -16.03 45.14 32.15
CA VAL A 594 -17.38 45.04 32.71
C VAL A 594 -18.19 46.34 32.57
N SER A 595 -17.60 47.45 32.12
CA SER A 595 -18.33 48.71 31.93
C SER A 595 -17.64 49.59 30.88
N ASP A 596 -18.24 49.71 29.69
CA ASP A 596 -17.95 50.80 28.75
C ASP A 596 -19.00 51.90 29.03
N PRO A 597 -18.64 53.03 29.66
CA PRO A 597 -19.56 54.11 29.99
C PRO A 597 -20.11 54.85 28.76
N TYR A 598 -19.64 54.55 27.54
CA TYR A 598 -20.14 55.12 26.28
C TYR A 598 -21.04 54.14 25.49
N ALA A 599 -21.29 52.93 26.02
CA ALA A 599 -22.17 51.96 25.36
C ALA A 599 -23.64 52.32 25.56
N GLU A 600 -24.19 53.21 24.73
CA GLU A 600 -25.63 53.47 24.71
C GLU A 600 -26.46 52.34 24.06
N THR A 601 -25.85 51.30 23.50
CA THR A 601 -26.57 50.07 23.13
C THR A 601 -25.64 48.87 23.06
N THR A 602 -26.10 47.73 23.60
CA THR A 602 -25.43 46.42 23.65
C THR A 602 -25.09 45.81 22.27
N GLN A 603 -25.38 46.50 21.16
CA GLN A 603 -25.15 46.02 19.78
C GLN A 603 -23.69 46.17 19.29
N ALA A 604 -22.84 46.97 19.94
CA ALA A 604 -21.48 47.24 19.46
C ALA A 604 -20.47 46.09 19.67
N LYS A 605 -20.70 45.16 20.62
CA LYS A 605 -19.72 44.12 21.00
C LYS A 605 -19.57 42.98 19.98
N GLY A 606 -20.59 42.69 19.17
CA GLY A 606 -20.53 41.65 18.12
C GLY A 606 -19.94 42.14 16.79
N SER A 607 -19.75 43.46 16.63
CA SER A 607 -19.34 44.06 15.36
C SER A 607 -17.83 44.09 15.15
N MET A 608 -17.01 44.12 16.21
CA MET A 608 -15.55 44.30 16.07
C MET A 608 -14.82 43.05 15.56
N THR A 609 -15.20 41.84 15.96
CA THR A 609 -14.53 40.61 15.49
C THR A 609 -14.72 40.42 13.98
N GLY A 610 -15.95 40.61 13.48
CA GLY A 610 -16.22 40.61 12.04
C GLY A 610 -15.64 41.81 11.28
N SER A 611 -15.46 42.95 11.95
CA SER A 611 -14.81 44.13 11.35
C SER A 611 -13.29 44.02 11.32
N ALA A 612 -12.66 43.35 12.29
CA ALA A 612 -11.23 43.09 12.34
C ALA A 612 -10.79 42.17 11.20
N ASP A 613 -11.49 41.06 10.97
CA ASP A 613 -11.26 40.20 9.80
C ASP A 613 -11.46 40.97 8.48
N SER A 614 -12.40 41.92 8.47
CA SER A 614 -12.66 42.77 7.31
C SER A 614 -11.59 43.84 7.09
N ILE A 615 -11.00 44.36 8.15
CA ILE A 615 -9.84 45.27 8.12
C ILE A 615 -8.61 44.53 7.61
N ILE A 616 -8.36 43.35 8.15
CA ILE A 616 -7.29 42.45 7.75
C ILE A 616 -7.42 42.10 6.28
N THR A 617 -8.64 41.80 5.81
CA THR A 617 -8.92 41.47 4.41
C THR A 617 -8.80 42.69 3.50
N SER A 618 -9.30 43.87 3.90
CA SER A 618 -9.17 45.10 3.09
C SER A 618 -7.73 45.61 3.05
N GLY A 619 -6.96 45.45 4.12
CA GLY A 619 -5.52 45.68 4.15
C GLY A 619 -4.76 44.69 3.28
N LYS A 620 -5.19 43.42 3.24
CA LYS A 620 -4.76 42.41 2.25
C LYS A 620 -5.18 42.77 0.81
N SER A 621 -6.26 43.49 0.61
CA SER A 621 -6.69 43.94 -0.72
C SER A 621 -5.98 45.21 -1.20
N ILE A 622 -5.37 46.01 -0.32
CA ILE A 622 -4.77 47.32 -0.67
C ILE A 622 -3.24 47.37 -0.50
N GLY A 623 -2.67 46.67 0.48
CA GLY A 623 -1.22 46.65 0.77
C GLY A 623 -0.47 45.40 0.32
N ILE A 624 -1.16 44.37 -0.17
CA ILE A 624 -0.58 43.03 -0.40
C ILE A 624 -0.47 42.66 -1.90
N LEU A 625 -1.18 43.36 -2.79
CA LEU A 625 -1.16 43.12 -4.25
C LEU A 625 0.14 43.53 -4.97
N THR A 626 1.10 44.15 -4.30
CA THR A 626 2.44 44.43 -4.87
C THR A 626 3.57 43.75 -4.11
N GLY A 627 3.45 43.56 -2.78
CA GLY A 627 4.52 42.95 -1.97
C GLY A 627 4.46 41.42 -1.80
N ILE A 628 3.29 40.79 -1.70
CA ILE A 628 3.22 39.35 -1.37
C ILE A 628 3.43 38.44 -2.58
N ALA A 629 3.12 38.89 -3.79
CA ALA A 629 3.48 38.17 -5.00
C ALA A 629 5.01 38.00 -5.15
N ASN A 630 5.82 38.85 -4.51
CA ASN A 630 7.28 38.80 -4.57
C ASN A 630 7.96 38.35 -3.25
N THR A 631 7.26 38.32 -2.11
CA THR A 631 7.86 37.95 -0.81
C THR A 631 7.47 36.54 -0.32
N TYR A 632 6.49 35.89 -0.97
CA TYR A 632 6.11 34.49 -0.69
C TYR A 632 6.33 33.56 -1.89
N ILE A 633 7.15 34.01 -2.85
CA ILE A 633 7.89 33.15 -3.77
C ILE A 633 9.30 33.04 -3.19
N ASP A 634 9.42 32.22 -2.15
CA ASP A 634 10.55 31.32 -1.90
C ASP A 634 9.99 30.09 -1.20
#